data_AF-A0A7S0ZBQ7-F1
#
_entry.id   AF-A0A7S0ZBQ7-F1
#
_cell.length_a   1.000
_cell.length_b   1.000
_cell.length_c   1.000
_cell.angle_alpha   90.00
_cell.angle_beta   90.00
_cell.angle_gamma   90.00
#
_symmetry.space_group_name_H-M   'P 1'
#
loop_
_entity.id
_entity.type
_entity.pdbx_description
1 polymer ?
#
loop_
_entity_poly.entity_id
_entity_poly.type
_entity_poly.pdbx_seq_one_letter_code
_entity_poly.pdbx_strand_id
1 'polypeptide(L)'
;YGQNRCLMKGFRFRIASWNILADCYANQSSFKSCSISSLKWETRWNKIKSELIDLNADVLCLQEVDRIEQISNFLSQELHMKVIVTKRPNPKNDALLFAYSSTRFAHLSLVNVNEIQLDKLLDILSLPESHPVNSFPTRFIRSNVSQAVTFRCS
;
A
#
# COMPACT_ATOMS: atom_id res chain seq x y z
N TYR A 1 -1.43 -32.71 -40.42
CA TYR A 1 -2.08 -32.24 -39.19
C TYR A 1 -1.09 -32.30 -38.04
N GLY A 2 -0.42 -31.20 -37.71
CA GLY A 2 0.48 -31.09 -36.57
C GLY A 2 0.34 -29.68 -36.01
N GLN A 3 -0.30 -29.58 -34.84
CA GLN A 3 -0.81 -28.34 -34.26
C GLN A 3 0.29 -27.31 -34.02
N ASN A 4 0.08 -26.11 -34.59
CA ASN A 4 0.70 -24.86 -34.15
C ASN A 4 0.27 -24.58 -32.69
N ARG A 5 1.04 -25.06 -31.71
CA ARG A 5 0.98 -24.46 -30.37
C ARG A 5 1.78 -23.17 -30.39
N CYS A 6 1.16 -22.10 -30.91
CA CYS A 6 1.57 -20.76 -30.57
C CYS A 6 1.41 -20.64 -29.05
N LEU A 7 2.52 -20.62 -28.33
CA LEU A 7 2.54 -20.32 -26.90
C LEU A 7 1.88 -18.95 -26.73
N MET A 8 0.64 -18.93 -26.25
CA MET A 8 -0.01 -17.70 -25.80
C MET A 8 0.89 -17.11 -24.72
N LYS A 9 1.73 -16.14 -25.09
CA LYS A 9 2.60 -15.41 -24.18
C LYS A 9 1.68 -14.58 -23.30
N GLY A 10 1.28 -15.14 -22.16
CA GLY A 10 0.41 -14.46 -21.21
C GLY A 10 1.00 -13.13 -20.77
N PHE A 11 0.14 -12.14 -20.53
CA PHE A 11 0.56 -10.86 -19.97
C PHE A 11 1.14 -11.07 -18.58
N ARG A 12 2.44 -10.76 -18.40
CA ARG A 12 3.14 -10.86 -17.11
C ARG A 12 3.34 -9.45 -16.55
N PHE A 13 3.09 -9.32 -15.26
CA PHE A 13 3.31 -8.10 -14.51
C PHE A 13 3.78 -8.41 -13.08
N ARG A 14 4.38 -7.43 -12.42
CA ARG A 14 4.92 -7.52 -11.07
C ARG A 14 4.06 -6.74 -10.10
N ILE A 15 3.72 -7.39 -8.99
CA ILE A 15 3.03 -6.76 -7.86
C ILE A 15 4.02 -6.69 -6.69
N ALA A 16 4.11 -5.54 -6.05
CA ALA A 16 4.82 -5.37 -4.78
C ALA A 16 3.87 -4.82 -3.71
N SER A 17 4.00 -5.31 -2.49
CA SER A 17 3.29 -4.78 -1.31
C SER A 17 4.30 -4.55 -0.21
N TRP A 18 4.35 -3.34 0.34
CA TRP A 18 5.37 -2.96 1.31
C TRP A 18 4.86 -1.96 2.35
N ASN A 19 4.96 -2.33 3.62
CA ASN A 19 4.80 -1.41 4.74
C ASN A 19 6.11 -0.65 4.94
N ILE A 20 6.10 0.66 4.66
CA ILE A 20 7.32 1.49 4.63
C ILE A 20 7.65 2.12 5.99
N LEU A 21 6.86 1.84 7.03
CA LEU A 21 6.93 2.42 8.36
C LEU A 21 6.82 3.96 8.35
N ALA A 22 5.67 4.45 8.79
CA ALA A 22 5.41 5.89 8.86
C ALA A 22 6.47 6.58 9.73
N ASP A 23 6.86 7.80 9.36
CA ASP A 23 7.84 8.58 10.11
C ASP A 23 7.41 8.88 11.54
N CYS A 24 6.13 9.14 11.75
CA CYS A 24 5.56 9.27 13.10
C CYS A 24 5.71 8.01 13.97
N TYR A 25 5.95 6.83 13.40
CA TYR A 25 6.13 5.56 14.13
C TYR A 25 7.61 5.17 14.29
N ALA A 26 8.53 5.80 13.55
CA ALA A 26 9.96 5.48 13.56
C ALA A 26 10.71 6.15 14.73
N ASN A 27 10.38 5.77 15.97
CA ASN A 27 10.98 6.33 17.19
C ASN A 27 11.93 5.36 17.92
N GLN A 28 12.88 5.91 18.68
CA GLN A 28 13.92 5.13 19.38
C GLN A 28 13.36 4.22 20.47
N SER A 29 12.21 4.55 21.08
CA SER A 29 11.60 3.71 22.10
C SER A 29 11.07 2.39 21.51
N SER A 30 10.59 2.42 20.27
CA SER A 30 10.13 1.25 19.51
C SER A 30 11.29 0.50 18.85
N PHE A 31 12.35 1.20 18.44
CA PHE A 31 13.49 0.64 17.69
C PHE A 31 14.83 0.81 18.42
N LYS A 32 14.94 0.22 19.61
CA LYS A 32 16.09 0.42 20.53
C LYS A 32 17.45 0.02 19.96
N SER A 33 17.48 -1.00 19.10
CA SER A 33 18.69 -1.51 18.46
C SER A 33 19.13 -0.71 17.23
N CYS A 34 18.27 0.18 16.72
CA CYS A 34 18.59 1.03 15.58
C CYS A 34 19.32 2.28 16.04
N SER A 35 20.29 2.76 15.25
CA SER A 35 20.87 4.07 15.48
C SER A 35 19.83 5.17 15.17
N ILE A 36 19.87 6.28 15.90
CA ILE A 36 19.01 7.45 15.65
C ILE A 36 19.15 7.91 14.18
N SER A 37 20.37 7.88 13.64
CA SER A 37 20.63 8.23 12.24
C SER A 37 19.88 7.34 11.26
N SER A 38 19.74 6.04 11.55
CA SER A 38 19.03 5.10 10.68
C SER A 38 17.52 5.28 10.70
N LEU A 39 16.97 5.87 11.78
CA LEU A 39 15.54 6.13 11.93
C LEU A 39 15.09 7.44 11.29
N LYS A 40 16.01 8.39 11.07
CA LYS A 40 15.71 9.67 10.40
C LYS A 40 15.03 9.42 9.05
N TRP A 41 13.96 10.15 8.79
CA TRP A 41 13.20 10.06 7.54
C TRP A 41 14.10 10.16 6.32
N GLU A 42 15.02 11.11 6.28
CA GLU A 42 15.87 11.35 5.10
C GLU A 42 16.74 10.14 4.79
N THR A 43 17.27 9.47 5.82
CA THR A 43 18.07 8.25 5.68
C THR A 43 17.21 7.08 5.21
N ARG A 44 16.02 6.89 5.79
CA ARG A 44 15.08 5.84 5.38
C ARG A 44 14.56 6.07 3.98
N TRP A 45 14.15 7.30 3.66
CA TRP A 45 13.60 7.70 2.38
C TRP A 45 14.56 7.45 1.23
N ASN A 46 15.87 7.72 1.41
CA ASN A 46 16.86 7.41 0.39
C ASN A 46 16.94 5.89 0.09
N LYS A 47 16.84 5.05 1.13
CA LYS A 47 16.78 3.60 0.95
C LYS A 47 15.46 3.16 0.33
N ILE A 48 14.34 3.72 0.78
CA ILE A 48 13.00 3.44 0.25
C ILE A 48 12.94 3.76 -1.24
N LYS A 49 13.44 4.93 -1.67
CA LYS A 49 13.51 5.28 -3.09
C LYS A 49 14.29 4.26 -3.91
N SER A 50 15.48 3.88 -3.44
CA SER A 50 16.30 2.88 -4.13
C SER A 50 15.55 1.56 -4.30
N GLU A 51 14.97 1.05 -3.23
CA GLU A 51 14.19 -0.19 -3.25
C GLU A 51 12.96 -0.08 -4.16
N LEU A 52 12.25 1.05 -4.16
CA LEU A 52 11.10 1.25 -5.06
C LEU A 52 11.49 1.22 -6.54
N ILE A 53 12.67 1.75 -6.88
CA ILE A 53 13.23 1.67 -8.25
C ILE A 53 13.58 0.22 -8.58
N ASP A 54 14.31 -0.45 -7.70
CA ASP A 54 14.82 -1.81 -7.92
C ASP A 54 13.68 -2.86 -7.96
N LEU A 55 12.61 -2.62 -7.20
CA LEU A 55 11.39 -3.40 -7.24
C LEU A 55 10.77 -3.41 -8.64
N ASN A 56 10.92 -2.36 -9.44
CA ASN A 56 10.40 -2.23 -10.80
C ASN A 56 8.98 -2.84 -10.93
N ALA A 57 8.10 -2.42 -10.03
CA ALA A 57 6.77 -2.97 -9.87
C ALA A 57 5.79 -2.35 -10.87
N ASP A 58 4.93 -3.17 -11.46
CA ASP A 58 3.86 -2.70 -12.32
C ASP A 58 2.64 -2.29 -11.48
N VAL A 59 2.44 -2.94 -10.33
CA VAL A 59 1.44 -2.60 -9.31
C VAL A 59 2.15 -2.54 -7.95
N LEU A 60 1.94 -1.46 -7.21
CA LEU A 60 2.58 -1.19 -5.93
C LEU A 60 1.54 -0.84 -4.88
N CYS A 61 1.58 -1.53 -3.74
CA CYS A 61 0.76 -1.24 -2.57
C CYS A 61 1.66 -0.84 -1.40
N LEU A 62 1.56 0.37 -0.90
CA LEU A 62 2.30 0.84 0.27
C LEU A 62 1.37 1.01 1.47
N GLN A 63 1.85 0.57 2.65
CA GLN A 63 1.19 0.78 3.94
C GLN A 63 2.03 1.67 4.85
N GLU A 64 1.37 2.29 5.84
CA GLU A 64 1.98 3.22 6.80
C GLU A 64 2.64 4.44 6.12
N VAL A 65 1.94 5.05 5.16
CA VAL A 65 2.44 6.20 4.41
C VAL A 65 1.98 7.51 5.05
N ASP A 66 2.87 8.27 5.69
CA ASP A 66 2.55 9.60 6.26
C ASP A 66 3.14 10.77 5.46
N ARG A 67 4.23 10.57 4.70
CA ARG A 67 4.80 11.55 3.75
C ARG A 67 4.15 11.47 2.35
N ILE A 68 2.82 11.53 2.32
CA ILE A 68 1.99 11.23 1.15
C ILE A 68 2.39 12.02 -0.10
N GLU A 69 2.56 13.34 0.02
CA GLU A 69 2.88 14.21 -1.12
C GLU A 69 4.24 13.87 -1.73
N GLN A 70 5.27 13.74 -0.89
CA GLN A 70 6.62 13.41 -1.33
C GLN A 70 6.66 12.08 -2.09
N ILE A 71 6.00 11.06 -1.54
CA ILE A 71 5.98 9.72 -2.13
C ILE A 71 5.13 9.70 -3.41
N SER A 72 3.96 10.35 -3.40
CA SER A 72 3.09 10.42 -4.59
C SER A 72 3.78 11.14 -5.75
N ASN A 73 4.50 12.23 -5.45
CA ASN A 73 5.28 12.96 -6.46
C ASN A 73 6.39 12.10 -7.04
N PHE A 74 7.18 11.42 -6.20
CA PHE A 74 8.21 10.48 -6.66
C PHE A 74 7.64 9.37 -7.57
N LEU A 75 6.58 8.68 -7.12
CA LEU A 75 5.96 7.60 -7.90
C LEU A 75 5.38 8.09 -9.24
N SER A 76 4.81 9.30 -9.27
CA SER A 76 4.18 9.84 -10.47
C SER A 76 5.21 10.41 -11.45
N GLN A 77 6.20 11.15 -10.96
CA GLN A 77 7.16 11.88 -11.78
C GLN A 77 8.36 11.01 -12.19
N GLU A 78 8.90 10.21 -11.27
CA GLU A 78 10.10 9.41 -11.52
C GLU A 78 9.77 7.98 -11.98
N LEU A 79 8.70 7.37 -11.45
CA LEU A 79 8.31 6.00 -11.83
C LEU A 79 7.12 5.92 -12.80
N HIS A 80 6.57 7.08 -13.21
CA HIS A 80 5.45 7.18 -14.17
C HIS A 80 4.21 6.34 -13.77
N MET A 81 3.96 6.20 -12.48
CA MET A 81 2.81 5.46 -11.95
C MET A 81 1.63 6.38 -11.69
N LYS A 82 0.41 5.88 -11.90
CA LYS A 82 -0.81 6.53 -11.38
C LYS A 82 -0.99 6.14 -9.93
N VAL A 83 -1.25 7.12 -9.06
CA VAL A 83 -1.31 6.95 -7.60
C VAL A 83 -2.72 7.20 -7.08
N ILE A 84 -3.17 6.34 -6.16
CA ILE A 84 -4.46 6.42 -5.46
C ILE A 84 -4.17 6.32 -3.97
N VAL A 85 -4.64 7.30 -3.19
CA VAL A 85 -4.38 7.39 -1.75
C VAL A 85 -5.68 7.19 -0.98
N THR A 86 -5.62 6.35 0.06
CA THR A 86 -6.71 6.17 1.02
C THR A 86 -6.15 6.43 2.42
N LYS A 87 -6.57 7.55 3.02
CA LYS A 87 -6.14 7.91 4.38
C LYS A 87 -6.87 7.05 5.39
N ARG A 88 -6.19 6.73 6.49
CA ARG A 88 -6.82 6.05 7.61
C ARG A 88 -7.80 7.00 8.34
N PRO A 89 -8.90 6.49 8.89
CA PRO A 89 -9.74 7.28 9.80
C PRO A 89 -8.97 7.72 11.06
N ASN A 90 -9.23 8.95 11.53
CA ASN A 90 -8.60 9.57 12.70
C ASN A 90 -8.53 8.63 13.93
N PRO A 91 -7.47 8.72 14.77
CA PRO A 91 -6.50 9.81 14.90
C PRO A 91 -5.14 9.60 14.22
N LYS A 92 -4.98 8.51 13.47
CA LYS A 92 -3.71 8.15 12.85
C LYS A 92 -3.56 8.83 11.48
N ASN A 93 -2.39 9.43 11.23
CA ASN A 93 -2.12 10.24 10.04
C ASN A 93 -1.52 9.46 8.87
N ASP A 94 -1.33 8.14 8.99
CA ASP A 94 -0.84 7.30 7.92
C ASP A 94 -1.95 6.92 6.91
N ALA A 95 -1.53 6.55 5.71
CA ALA A 95 -2.39 6.19 4.61
C ALA A 95 -1.95 4.87 3.95
N LEU A 96 -2.87 4.30 3.18
CA LEU A 96 -2.58 3.34 2.13
C LEU A 96 -2.35 4.09 0.83
N LEU A 97 -1.35 3.65 0.08
CA LEU A 97 -1.08 4.16 -1.25
C LEU A 97 -1.06 2.98 -2.22
N PHE A 98 -1.91 3.05 -3.23
CA PHE A 98 -1.92 2.11 -4.33
C PHE A 98 -1.45 2.83 -5.59
N ALA A 99 -0.48 2.24 -6.29
CA ALA A 99 0.05 2.79 -7.52
C ALA A 99 0.15 1.71 -8.61
N TYR A 100 -0.01 2.11 -9.86
CA TYR A 100 0.13 1.20 -11.00
C TYR A 100 0.76 1.88 -12.20
N SER A 101 1.51 1.12 -13.00
CA SER A 101 2.20 1.59 -14.19
C SER A 101 1.20 2.10 -15.23
N SER A 102 1.25 3.40 -15.51
CA SER A 102 0.37 4.03 -16.50
C SER A 102 0.62 3.54 -17.93
N THR A 103 1.87 3.14 -18.22
CA THR A 103 2.30 2.70 -19.54
C THR A 103 1.94 1.24 -19.82
N ARG A 104 2.14 0.36 -18.83
CA ARG A 104 1.84 -1.08 -18.98
C ARG A 104 0.37 -1.42 -18.90
N PHE A 105 -0.40 -0.55 -18.27
CA PHE A 105 -1.84 -0.71 -18.07
C PHE A 105 -2.64 0.38 -18.78
N ALA A 106 -2.14 0.88 -19.91
CA ALA A 106 -2.81 1.91 -20.71
C ALA A 106 -4.24 1.53 -21.15
N HIS A 107 -4.51 0.22 -21.28
CA HIS A 107 -5.83 -0.35 -21.61
C HIS A 107 -6.63 -0.82 -20.39
N LEU A 108 -6.16 -0.56 -19.17
CA LEU A 108 -6.95 -0.80 -17.97
C LEU A 108 -7.78 0.44 -17.66
N SER A 109 -9.09 0.25 -17.61
CA SER A 109 -9.99 1.20 -16.97
C SER A 109 -10.03 0.88 -15.49
N LEU A 110 -9.72 1.89 -14.66
CA LEU A 110 -9.98 1.83 -13.23
C LEU A 110 -11.49 1.80 -13.05
N VAL A 111 -12.01 0.69 -12.53
CA VAL A 111 -13.47 0.48 -12.40
C VAL A 111 -13.95 1.01 -11.07
N ASN A 112 -13.21 0.71 -10.00
CA ASN A 112 -13.62 1.08 -8.67
C ASN A 112 -12.43 1.17 -7.70
N VAL A 113 -12.51 2.10 -6.77
CA VAL A 113 -11.66 2.24 -5.59
C VAL A 113 -12.59 2.29 -4.40
N ASN A 114 -12.72 1.16 -3.70
CA ASN A 114 -13.52 1.10 -2.49
C ASN A 114 -12.61 1.28 -1.27
N GLU A 115 -12.87 2.34 -0.50
CA GLU A 115 -12.40 2.45 0.87
C GLU A 115 -13.30 1.61 1.77
N ILE A 116 -12.70 0.66 2.48
CA ILE A 116 -13.40 -0.18 3.43
C ILE A 116 -12.88 0.19 4.81
N GLN A 117 -13.70 0.92 5.57
CA GLN A 117 -13.46 1.15 6.99
C GLN A 117 -13.80 -0.12 7.75
N LEU A 118 -12.79 -0.77 8.34
CA LEU A 118 -12.99 -2.05 9.01
C LEU A 118 -13.82 -1.89 10.28
N ASP A 119 -13.90 -0.69 10.87
CA ASP A 119 -14.75 -0.43 12.03
C ASP A 119 -16.22 -0.85 11.80
N LYS A 120 -16.74 -0.70 10.57
CA LYS A 120 -18.11 -1.14 10.19
C LYS A 120 -18.27 -2.67 10.25
N LEU A 121 -17.18 -3.43 10.22
CA LEU A 121 -17.18 -4.88 10.34
C LEU A 121 -17.44 -5.31 11.79
N LEU A 122 -17.15 -4.48 12.79
CA LEU A 122 -17.48 -4.77 14.20
C LEU A 122 -18.99 -4.88 14.40
N ASP A 123 -19.75 -3.95 13.81
CA ASP A 123 -21.21 -3.93 13.87
C ASP A 123 -21.81 -5.20 13.23
N ILE A 124 -21.25 -5.62 12.09
CA ILE A 124 -21.72 -6.81 11.34
C ILE A 124 -21.41 -8.10 12.10
N LEU A 125 -20.21 -8.20 12.69
CA LEU A 125 -19.79 -9.41 13.38
C LEU A 125 -20.44 -9.58 14.76
N SER A 126 -21.22 -8.61 15.24
CA SER A 126 -21.87 -8.62 16.56
C SER A 126 -20.91 -9.01 17.69
N LEU A 127 -19.64 -8.62 17.55
CA LEU A 127 -18.61 -8.94 18.53
C LEU A 127 -18.88 -8.08 19.77
N PRO A 128 -19.07 -8.68 20.95
CA PRO A 128 -19.36 -7.91 22.15
C PRO A 128 -18.21 -6.94 22.46
N GLU A 129 -18.55 -5.70 22.84
CA GLU A 129 -17.59 -4.66 23.26
C GLU A 129 -16.64 -5.13 24.38
N SER A 130 -17.02 -6.22 25.08
CA SER A 130 -16.27 -6.86 26.16
C SER A 130 -15.11 -7.76 25.70
N HIS A 131 -14.86 -7.92 24.39
CA HIS A 131 -13.63 -8.59 23.96
C HIS A 131 -12.41 -7.78 24.40
N PRO A 132 -11.34 -8.43 24.90
CA PRO A 132 -10.17 -7.71 25.36
C PRO A 132 -9.69 -6.81 24.22
N VAL A 133 -9.58 -5.51 24.49
CA VAL A 133 -9.18 -4.47 23.53
C VAL A 133 -7.87 -4.83 22.80
N ASN A 134 -7.08 -5.73 23.39
CA ASN A 134 -5.82 -6.24 22.88
C ASN A 134 -5.91 -7.52 22.05
N SER A 135 -7.10 -8.06 21.78
CA SER A 135 -7.24 -9.23 20.92
C SER A 135 -6.83 -8.90 19.48
N PHE A 136 -6.23 -9.86 18.78
CA PHE A 136 -5.86 -9.68 17.38
C PHE A 136 -7.04 -9.25 16.50
N PRO A 137 -8.25 -9.84 16.60
CA PRO A 137 -9.42 -9.38 15.84
C PRO A 137 -9.76 -7.91 16.12
N THR A 138 -9.78 -7.49 17.39
CA THR A 138 -10.06 -6.09 17.74
C THR A 138 -8.98 -5.15 17.18
N ARG A 139 -7.70 -5.53 17.25
CA ARG A 139 -6.59 -4.74 16.69
C ARG A 139 -6.57 -4.70 15.16
N PHE A 140 -7.04 -5.76 14.51
CA PHE A 140 -7.13 -5.84 13.05
C PHE A 140 -8.29 -5.02 12.52
N ILE A 141 -9.41 -5.00 13.25
CA ILE A 141 -10.63 -4.33 12.77
C ILE A 141 -10.63 -2.85 13.14
N ARG A 142 -10.23 -2.51 14.38
CA ARG A 142 -10.39 -1.16 14.92
C ARG A 142 -9.42 -0.15 14.30
N SER A 143 -9.95 0.95 13.77
CA SER A 143 -9.20 2.07 13.18
C SER A 143 -8.21 1.65 12.09
N ASN A 144 -8.56 0.58 11.36
CA ASN A 144 -7.86 0.16 10.15
C ASN A 144 -8.74 0.39 8.93
N VAL A 145 -8.06 0.59 7.80
CA VAL A 145 -8.68 0.78 6.51
C VAL A 145 -8.14 -0.27 5.55
N SER A 146 -8.99 -0.74 4.66
CA SER A 146 -8.62 -1.55 3.50
C SER A 146 -8.99 -0.81 2.23
N GLN A 147 -8.24 -1.06 1.17
CA GLN A 147 -8.49 -0.48 -0.14
C GLN A 147 -8.65 -1.63 -1.15
N ALA A 148 -9.81 -1.68 -1.80
CA ALA A 148 -10.07 -2.62 -2.88
C ALA A 148 -10.07 -1.86 -4.20
N VAL A 149 -9.13 -2.18 -5.08
CA VAL A 149 -9.00 -1.59 -6.42
C VAL A 149 -9.37 -2.63 -7.46
N THR A 150 -10.32 -2.30 -8.34
CA THR A 150 -10.75 -3.18 -9.42
C THR A 150 -10.42 -2.56 -10.77
N PHE A 151 -9.79 -3.35 -11.64
CA PHE A 151 -9.54 -2.99 -13.02
C PHE A 151 -10.36 -3.83 -13.97
N ARG A 152 -10.69 -3.25 -15.12
CA ARG A 152 -11.26 -3.95 -16.26
C ARG A 152 -10.37 -3.71 -17.48
N CYS A 153 -10.01 -4.81 -18.13
CA CYS A 153 -9.43 -4.75 -19.46
C CYS A 153 -10.51 -4.26 -20.42
N SER A 154 -10.25 -3.15 -21.11
CA SER A 154 -11.07 -2.67 -22.23
C SER A 154 -10.95 -3.61 -23.42
#